data_AF-A0A3L8RWE4-F1
#
_entry.id   AF-A0A3L8RWE4-F1
#
_cell.length_a   1.000
_cell.length_b   1.000
_cell.length_c   1.000
_cell.angle_alpha   90.00
_cell.angle_beta   90.00
_cell.angle_gamma   90.00
#
_symmetry.space_group_name_H-M   'P 1'
#
loop_
_entity.id
_entity.type
_entity.pdbx_description
1 polymer ?
#
loop_
_entity_poly.entity_id
_entity_poly.type
_entity_poly.pdbx_seq_one_letter_code
_entity_poly.pdbx_strand_id
1 'polypeptide(L)'
;MPAKPQGIFNPQWEFCPEFDRELSVFKDRLYELDISFPPSYPYSEDSSQGRQYMNTRCPAWCDRILMSHSAKELILKSENDEKIVIYDHIGPNVCMGDHK
;
A
#
# COMPACT_ATOMS: atom_id res chain seq x y z
N MET A 1 1.92 -11.06 37.32
CA MET A 1 2.75 -10.99 36.10
C MET A 1 2.19 -9.88 35.24
N PRO A 2 2.95 -8.86 34.83
CA PRO A 2 2.41 -7.84 33.96
C PRO A 2 2.17 -8.45 32.57
N ALA A 3 0.95 -8.25 32.05
CA ALA A 3 0.60 -8.63 30.69
C ALA A 3 1.56 -7.93 29.72
N LYS A 4 2.10 -8.68 28.74
CA LYS A 4 2.85 -8.07 27.64
C LYS A 4 1.94 -7.04 26.94
N PRO A 5 2.44 -5.87 26.53
CA PRO A 5 1.64 -4.96 25.73
C PRO A 5 1.23 -5.72 24.47
N GLN A 6 -0.07 -5.76 24.18
CA GLN A 6 -0.56 -6.21 22.88
C GLN A 6 0.16 -5.36 21.83
N GLY A 7 0.92 -6.00 20.95
CA GLY A 7 1.84 -5.35 20.04
C GLY A 7 1.15 -4.22 19.29
N ILE A 8 1.52 -2.99 19.59
CA ILE A 8 1.25 -1.89 18.67
C ILE A 8 2.37 -2.04 17.65
N PHE A 9 2.06 -2.51 16.43
CA PHE A 9 2.97 -2.33 15.30
C PHE A 9 3.07 -0.81 15.10
N ASN A 10 4.06 -0.20 15.76
CA ASN A 10 4.36 1.22 15.64
C ASN A 10 4.86 1.47 14.19
N PRO A 11 4.53 2.62 13.58
CA PRO A 11 4.36 2.77 12.13
C PRO A 11 5.67 2.96 11.36
N GLN A 12 6.68 2.12 11.61
CA GLN A 12 7.87 2.08 10.78
C GLN A 12 7.64 1.14 9.58
N TRP A 13 6.55 1.36 8.84
CA TRP A 13 6.42 0.79 7.50
C TRP A 13 7.52 1.32 6.57
N GLU A 14 8.22 2.39 6.95
CA GLU A 14 9.40 2.96 6.30
C GLU A 14 10.49 1.92 5.98
N PHE A 15 10.58 0.80 6.72
CA PHE A 15 11.52 -0.29 6.45
C PHE A 15 10.95 -1.42 5.56
N CYS A 16 9.63 -1.49 5.38
CA CYS A 16 8.98 -2.48 4.51
C CYS A 16 9.43 -2.42 3.04
N PRO A 17 9.72 -1.25 2.42
CA PRO A 17 10.17 -1.17 1.03
C PRO A 17 11.44 -1.98 0.73
N GLU A 18 12.33 -2.18 1.70
CA GLU A 18 13.56 -2.96 1.50
C GLU A 18 13.28 -4.45 1.23
N PHE A 19 12.14 -4.94 1.72
CA PHE A 19 11.69 -6.32 1.53
C PHE A 19 10.70 -6.47 0.38
N ASP A 20 10.14 -5.37 -0.12
CA ASP A 20 9.27 -5.34 -1.29
C ASP A 20 10.08 -5.47 -2.60
N ARG A 21 10.47 -6.71 -2.91
CA ARG A 21 11.37 -7.01 -4.05
C ARG A 21 10.70 -7.75 -5.20
N GLU A 22 9.42 -8.09 -5.10
CA GLU A 22 8.71 -8.90 -6.11
C GLU A 22 8.81 -8.27 -7.51
N LEU A 23 8.65 -6.95 -7.61
CA LEU A 23 8.71 -6.26 -8.90
C LEU A 23 10.10 -6.17 -9.52
N SER A 24 11.16 -6.49 -8.79
CA SER A 24 12.54 -6.38 -9.29
C SER A 24 12.78 -7.17 -10.58
N VAL A 25 12.09 -8.29 -10.76
CA VAL A 25 12.20 -9.14 -11.95
C VAL A 25 11.43 -8.61 -13.17
N PHE A 26 10.56 -7.63 -12.98
CA PHE A 26 9.71 -7.06 -14.03
C PHE A 26 10.04 -5.61 -14.40
N LYS A 27 11.06 -5.00 -13.77
CA LYS A 27 11.39 -3.57 -13.91
C LYS A 27 11.61 -3.10 -15.35
N ASP A 28 12.07 -3.97 -16.23
CA ASP A 28 12.30 -3.64 -17.64
C ASP A 28 11.02 -3.71 -18.50
N ARG A 29 9.93 -4.29 -17.98
CA ARG A 29 8.70 -4.59 -18.72
C ARG A 29 7.48 -3.85 -18.18
N LEU A 30 7.38 -3.75 -16.86
CA LEU A 30 6.25 -3.19 -16.14
C LEU A 30 6.72 -2.03 -15.25
N TYR A 31 5.83 -1.07 -15.08
CA TYR A 31 6.01 0.10 -14.25
C TYR A 31 4.92 0.14 -13.17
N GLU A 32 5.31 0.49 -11.95
CA GLU A 32 4.41 0.83 -10.86
C GLU A 32 4.63 2.32 -10.51
N LEU A 33 3.57 3.05 -10.20
CA LEU A 33 3.70 4.43 -9.70
C LEU A 33 4.34 4.42 -8.31
N ASP A 34 5.01 5.52 -7.94
CA ASP A 34 5.67 5.60 -6.64
C ASP A 34 4.65 5.43 -5.51
N ILE A 35 4.93 4.51 -4.59
CA ILE A 35 4.08 4.24 -3.45
C ILE A 35 4.37 5.30 -2.38
N SER A 36 3.39 6.16 -2.12
CA SER A 36 3.45 7.18 -1.06
C SER A 36 2.47 6.92 0.09
N PHE A 37 1.94 5.70 0.18
CA PHE A 37 0.91 5.28 1.13
C PHE A 37 1.37 4.04 1.91
N PRO A 38 0.90 3.84 3.15
CA PRO A 38 1.32 2.71 3.97
C PRO A 38 0.81 1.38 3.40
N PRO A 39 1.39 0.24 3.85
CA PRO A 39 1.01 -1.10 3.39
C PRO A 39 -0.50 -1.35 3.36
N SER A 40 -1.03 -1.98 2.30
CA SER A 40 -2.46 -2.23 2.15
C SER A 40 -3.02 -3.30 3.07
N TYR A 41 -2.16 -4.04 3.78
CA TYR A 41 -2.53 -5.22 4.56
C TYR A 41 -1.49 -5.50 5.66
N PRO A 42 -1.84 -6.18 6.79
CA PRO A 42 -3.19 -6.67 7.15
C PRO A 42 -3.92 -5.71 8.10
N TYR A 43 -4.93 -4.97 7.64
CA TYR A 43 -5.74 -4.11 8.52
C TYR A 43 -6.67 -4.92 9.43
N SER A 44 -7.10 -4.32 10.54
CA SER A 44 -8.10 -4.89 11.44
C SER A 44 -9.48 -4.91 10.78
N GLU A 45 -10.16 -6.06 10.88
CA GLU A 45 -11.54 -6.22 10.42
C GLU A 45 -12.60 -5.69 11.43
N ASP A 46 -12.18 -5.29 12.63
CA ASP A 46 -13.05 -4.57 13.57
C ASP A 46 -13.47 -3.21 12.98
N SER A 47 -14.77 -2.99 12.85
CA SER A 47 -15.37 -1.78 12.27
C SER A 47 -14.99 -0.50 13.03
N SER A 48 -14.61 -0.60 14.30
CA SER A 48 -14.12 0.51 15.12
C SER A 48 -12.63 0.81 14.94
N GLN A 49 -11.87 -0.08 14.29
CA GLN A 49 -10.40 -0.05 14.20
C GLN A 49 -9.89 0.02 12.76
N GLY A 50 -10.59 0.74 11.87
CA GLY A 50 -10.27 0.81 10.44
C GLY A 50 -8.90 1.41 10.08
N ARG A 51 -8.06 1.84 11.04
CA ARG A 51 -6.69 2.32 10.82
C ARG A 51 -5.61 1.40 11.38
N GLN A 52 -5.99 0.38 12.15
CA GLN A 52 -5.02 -0.46 12.85
C GLN A 52 -4.64 -1.66 12.00
N TYR A 53 -3.37 -2.08 12.07
CA TYR A 53 -2.93 -3.36 11.53
C TYR A 53 -3.14 -4.49 12.55
N MET A 54 -3.41 -5.69 12.05
CA MET A 54 -3.35 -6.92 12.82
C MET A 54 -1.89 -7.36 12.99
N ASN A 55 -1.59 -7.99 14.13
CA ASN A 55 -0.23 -8.49 14.43
C ASN A 55 0.00 -9.94 13.99
N THR A 56 -0.86 -10.48 13.13
CA THR A 56 -0.77 -11.88 12.71
C THR A 56 0.24 -12.09 11.58
N ARG A 57 0.51 -11.05 10.78
CA ARG A 57 1.33 -11.11 9.56
C ARG A 57 2.11 -9.79 9.39
N CYS A 58 3.20 -9.82 8.61
CA CYS A 58 3.99 -8.63 8.32
C CYS A 58 3.20 -7.67 7.41
N PRO A 59 3.23 -6.35 7.64
CA PRO A 59 2.64 -5.39 6.72
C PRO A 59 3.23 -5.51 5.30
N ALA A 60 2.37 -5.47 4.29
CA ALA A 60 2.75 -5.59 2.88
C ALA A 60 1.82 -4.80 1.94
N TRP A 61 2.32 -4.45 0.75
CA TRP A 61 1.53 -3.95 -0.38
C TRP A 61 1.12 -5.14 -1.25
N CYS A 62 0.00 -5.77 -0.91
CA CYS A 62 -0.50 -6.94 -1.63
C CYS A 62 -1.25 -6.56 -2.91
N ASP A 63 -1.85 -5.37 -2.92
CA ASP A 63 -2.72 -4.88 -3.98
C ASP A 63 -1.94 -3.86 -4.81
N ARG A 64 -1.61 -4.22 -6.05
CA ARG A 64 -0.62 -3.52 -6.89
C ARG A 64 -1.21 -3.20 -8.25
N ILE A 65 -0.94 -2.00 -8.77
CA ILE A 65 -1.30 -1.61 -10.14
C ILE A 65 -0.03 -1.48 -10.96
N LEU A 66 0.16 -2.42 -11.89
CA LEU A 66 1.27 -2.43 -12.83
C LEU A 66 0.79 -2.04 -14.22
N MET A 67 1.61 -1.28 -14.94
CA MET A 67 1.29 -0.82 -16.28
C MET A 67 2.48 -0.98 -17.22
N SER A 68 2.20 -1.07 -18.53
CA SER A 68 3.25 -0.97 -19.54
C SER A 68 3.79 0.46 -19.60
N HIS A 69 5.01 0.61 -20.14
CA HIS A 69 5.60 1.92 -20.40
C HIS A 69 4.70 2.80 -21.30
N SER A 70 4.04 2.21 -22.30
CA SER A 70 3.08 2.90 -23.16
C SER A 70 1.84 3.39 -22.40
N ALA A 71 1.30 2.58 -21.49
CA ALA A 71 0.15 2.96 -20.66
C ALA A 71 0.53 4.09 -19.68
N LYS A 72 1.71 4.01 -19.06
CA LYS A 72 2.27 5.08 -18.22
C LYS A 72 2.30 6.41 -18.97
N GLU A 73 2.82 6.41 -20.20
CA GLU A 73 2.88 7.62 -21.01
C GLU A 73 1.49 8.21 -21.27
N LEU A 74 0.49 7.38 -21.59
CA LEU A 74 -0.89 7.86 -21.81
C LEU A 74 -1.53 8.44 -20.55
N ILE A 75 -1.24 7.86 -19.37
CA ILE A 75 -1.75 8.31 -18.09
C ILE A 75 -1.12 9.64 -17.67
N LEU A 76 0.19 9.80 -17.88
CA LEU A 76 0.95 10.98 -17.43
C LEU A 76 0.99 12.13 -18.45
N LYS A 77 0.78 11.86 -19.76
CA LYS A 77 0.81 12.89 -20.82
C LYS A 77 -0.54 13.60 -21.03
N SER A 78 -1.54 13.44 -20.16
CA SER A 78 -2.83 14.09 -20.41
C SER A 78 -2.67 15.61 -20.51
N GLU A 79 -3.00 16.19 -21.67
CA GLU A 79 -2.73 17.59 -22.04
C GLU A 79 -3.46 18.63 -21.17
N ASN A 80 -4.35 18.20 -20.28
CA ASN A 80 -4.95 19.05 -19.25
C ASN A 80 -4.12 18.94 -17.97
N ASP A 81 -3.37 20.01 -17.64
CA ASP A 81 -2.63 20.19 -16.38
C ASP A 81 -3.49 20.03 -15.10
N GLU A 82 -4.81 19.92 -15.25
CA GLU A 82 -5.76 19.73 -14.14
C GLU A 82 -5.93 18.27 -13.70
N LYS A 83 -5.51 17.28 -14.51
CA LYS A 83 -5.76 15.87 -14.19
C LYS A 83 -4.66 15.29 -13.29
N ILE A 84 -4.90 15.34 -11.98
CA ILE A 84 -4.03 14.71 -10.98
C ILE A 84 -4.29 13.19 -10.97
N VAL A 85 -3.27 12.41 -11.32
CA VAL A 85 -3.28 10.94 -11.16
C VAL A 85 -2.87 10.61 -9.74
N ILE A 86 -3.72 9.87 -9.03
CA ILE A 86 -3.50 9.47 -7.63
C ILE A 86 -3.30 7.95 -7.58
N TYR A 87 -2.20 7.52 -6.98
CA TYR A 87 -1.96 6.13 -6.63
C TYR A 87 -1.94 6.00 -5.11
N ASP A 88 -3.02 5.45 -4.57
CA ASP A 88 -3.26 5.35 -3.13
C ASP A 88 -4.23 4.20 -2.84
N HIS A 89 -4.29 3.77 -1.59
CA HIS A 89 -5.30 2.82 -1.13
C HIS A 89 -6.67 3.50 -0.98
N ILE A 90 -7.74 2.70 -0.93
CA ILE A 90 -9.10 3.22 -0.78
C ILE A 90 -9.53 3.11 0.69
N GLY A 91 -10.30 4.10 1.15
CA GLY A 91 -10.88 4.09 2.50
C GLY A 91 -9.84 4.06 3.63
N PRO A 92 -8.87 4.99 3.68
CA PRO A 92 -7.81 5.04 4.71
C PRO A 92 -8.35 4.97 6.16
N ASN A 93 -9.56 5.48 6.37
CA ASN A 93 -10.19 5.64 7.69
C ASN A 93 -11.38 4.71 7.94
N VAL A 94 -11.68 3.81 6.98
CA VAL A 94 -12.84 2.92 7.04
C VAL A 94 -12.35 1.48 7.10
N CYS A 95 -13.04 0.63 7.87
CA CYS A 95 -12.81 -0.81 7.81
C CYS A 95 -13.37 -1.34 6.49
N MET A 96 -12.50 -1.89 5.64
CA MET A 96 -12.84 -2.47 4.35
C MET A 96 -12.49 -3.97 4.27
N GLY A 97 -12.20 -4.59 5.43
CA GLY A 97 -11.56 -5.89 5.53
C GLY A 97 -10.09 -5.74 5.94
N ASP A 98 -9.31 -6.81 5.78
CA ASP A 98 -7.87 -6.81 6.09
C ASP A 98 -7.00 -6.26 4.94
N HIS A 99 -7.59 -5.94 3.79
CA HIS A 99 -6.97 -5.27 2.64
C HIS A 99 -7.59 -3.89 2.38
N LYS A 100 -6.82 -2.97 1.76
CA LYS A 100 -7.24 -1.61 1.37
C LYS A 100 -6.75 -1.18 0.00
#